data_AF-A0A8T5PYG1-F1
#
_entry.id   AF-A0A8T5PYG1-F1
#
_cell.length_a   1.000
_cell.length_b   1.000
_cell.length_c   1.000
_cell.angle_alpha   90.00
_cell.angle_beta   90.00
_cell.angle_gamma   90.00
#
_symmetry.space_group_name_H-M   'P 1'
#
loop_
_entity.id
_entity.type
_entity.pdbx_description
1 polymer ?
#
loop_
_entity_poly.entity_id
_entity_poly.type
_entity_poly.pdbx_seq_one_letter_code
_entity_poly.pdbx_strand_id
1 'polypeptide(L)' 'GAVSSDEMVLGTYLHGIFDNDEFRNHFINCLRKRKGLDEVKGTFNEAEWREKEMEKLAKTVKENIDMEKIRGMLNA' A
#
# COMPACT_ATOMS: atom_id res chain seq x y z
N GLY A 1 9.58 -12.75 -13.37
CA GLY A 1 10.58 -11.90 -12.72
C GLY A 1 11.94 -12.56 -12.80
N ALA A 2 12.94 -12.03 -12.11
CA ALA A 2 14.27 -12.61 -11.97
C ALA A 2 14.76 -12.42 -10.53
N VAL A 3 15.58 -13.34 -10.05
CA VAL A 3 16.21 -13.25 -8.72
C VAL A 3 17.71 -13.53 -8.88
N SER A 4 18.56 -12.75 -8.23
CA SER A 4 20.01 -13.00 -8.21
C SER A 4 20.33 -14.28 -7.43
N SER A 5 21.48 -14.89 -7.70
CA SER A 5 21.90 -16.13 -7.03
C SER A 5 22.09 -16.01 -5.51
N ASP A 6 22.33 -14.81 -5.01
CA ASP A 6 22.44 -14.48 -3.57
C ASP A 6 21.09 -14.04 -2.96
N GLU A 7 20.02 -14.04 -3.78
CA GLU A 7 18.66 -13.62 -3.44
C GLU A 7 18.55 -12.17 -2.96
N MET A 8 19.58 -11.34 -3.17
CA MET A 8 19.61 -9.95 -2.74
C MET A 8 18.96 -8.99 -3.73
N VAL A 9 18.76 -9.43 -4.98
CA VAL A 9 18.14 -8.64 -6.04
C VAL A 9 16.94 -9.40 -6.59
N LEU A 10 15.76 -8.76 -6.54
CA LEU A 10 14.55 -9.27 -7.15
C LEU A 10 14.04 -8.28 -8.20
N GLY A 11 13.75 -8.78 -9.39
CA GLY A 11 13.09 -8.04 -10.47
C GLY A 11 11.71 -8.63 -10.74
N THR A 12 10.69 -7.79 -10.74
CA THR A 12 9.32 -8.18 -11.11
C THR A 12 8.62 -7.06 -11.86
N TYR A 13 7.72 -7.44 -12.77
CA TYR A 13 6.79 -6.52 -13.44
C TYR A 13 5.41 -6.52 -12.76
N LEU A 14 5.25 -7.31 -11.69
CA LEU A 14 4.00 -7.34 -10.94
C LEU A 14 3.87 -6.06 -10.09
N HIS A 15 2.98 -5.18 -10.52
CA HIS A 15 2.59 -4.01 -9.74
C HIS A 15 1.81 -4.42 -8.48
N GLY A 16 1.97 -3.65 -7.41
CA GLY A 16 1.22 -3.85 -6.16
C GLY A 16 1.61 -5.10 -5.36
N ILE A 17 2.66 -5.83 -5.73
CA ILE A 17 3.09 -7.03 -4.97
C ILE A 17 3.39 -6.71 -3.50
N PHE A 18 3.89 -5.50 -3.22
CA PHE A 18 4.17 -5.05 -1.86
C PHE A 18 2.94 -4.50 -1.13
N ASP A 19 1.80 -4.30 -1.79
CA ASP A 19 0.54 -3.94 -1.12
C ASP A 19 -0.06 -5.17 -0.42
N ASN A 20 0.27 -6.39 -0.88
CA ASN A 20 -0.10 -7.62 -0.20
C ASN A 20 0.64 -7.75 1.14
N ASP A 21 -0.10 -7.71 2.24
CA ASP A 21 0.45 -7.69 3.60
C ASP A 21 1.23 -8.96 3.95
N GLU A 22 0.76 -10.12 3.50
CA GLU A 22 1.42 -11.41 3.75
C GLU A 22 2.79 -11.45 3.05
N PHE A 23 2.83 -11.11 1.77
CA PHE A 23 4.07 -11.04 1.01
C PHE A 23 5.02 -9.99 1.58
N ARG A 24 4.55 -8.77 1.83
CA ARG A 24 5.37 -7.68 2.37
C ARG A 24 5.97 -8.05 3.72
N ASN A 25 5.17 -8.61 4.63
CA ASN A 25 5.65 -9.00 5.96
C ASN A 25 6.65 -10.15 5.89
N HIS A 26 6.38 -11.17 5.07
CA HIS A 26 7.32 -12.27 4.87
C HIS A 26 8.64 -11.76 4.29
N PHE A 27 8.57 -10.93 3.24
CA PHE A 27 9.74 -10.35 2.58
C PHE A 27 10.60 -9.51 3.55
N ILE A 28 9.97 -8.65 4.36
CA ILE A 28 10.67 -7.85 5.36
C ILE A 28 11.28 -8.75 6.46
N ASN A 29 10.56 -9.77 6.93
CA ASN A 29 11.08 -10.69 7.95
C ASN A 29 12.27 -11.51 7.45
N CYS A 30 12.32 -11.87 6.15
CA CYS A 30 13.51 -12.47 5.55
C CYS A 30 14.74 -11.55 5.66
N LEU A 31 14.57 -10.24 5.39
CA LEU A 31 15.64 -9.25 5.55
C LEU A 31 16.04 -9.06 7.02
N ARG A 32 15.07 -9.07 7.94
CA ARG A 32 15.32 -8.96 9.39
C ARG A 32 16.13 -10.14 9.92
N LYS A 33 15.76 -11.36 9.53
CA LYS A 33 16.49 -12.59 9.88
C LYS A 33 17.94 -12.55 9.41
N ARG A 34 18.19 -12.10 8.18
CA ARG A 34 19.55 -11.91 7.66
C ARG A 34 20.36 -10.88 8.46
N LYS A 35 19.71 -9.87 9.02
CA LYS A 35 20.32 -8.85 9.89
C LYS A 35 20.41 -9.26 11.37
N GLY A 36 20.01 -10.48 11.73
CA GLY A 36 19.98 -10.93 13.13
C GLY A 36 18.93 -10.24 13.99
N LEU A 37 17.86 -9.72 13.37
CA LEU A 37 16.74 -9.08 14.07
C LEU A 37 15.58 -10.06 14.22
N ASP A 38 14.86 -9.96 15.34
CA ASP A 38 13.65 -10.74 15.58
C ASP A 38 12.56 -10.45 14.56
N GLU A 39 11.72 -11.45 14.27
CA GLU A 39 10.56 -11.27 13.40
C GLU A 39 9.55 -10.30 14.02
N VAL A 40 8.94 -9.45 13.20
CA VAL A 40 7.76 -8.69 13.61
C VAL A 40 6.54 -9.55 13.37
N LYS A 41 5.75 -9.75 14.44
CA LYS A 41 4.49 -10.46 14.41
C LYS A 41 3.34 -9.46 14.32
N GLY A 42 2.34 -9.80 13.52
CA GLY A 42 1.17 -8.96 13.28
C GLY A 42 1.04 -8.59 11.81
N THR A 43 -0.20 -8.43 11.36
CA THR A 43 -0.54 -7.95 10.03
C THR A 43 -1.11 -6.55 10.14
N PHE A 44 -0.54 -5.61 9.40
CA PHE A 44 -1.15 -4.30 9.17
C PHE A 44 -2.02 -4.43 7.93
N ASN A 45 -3.33 -4.22 8.06
CA ASN A 45 -4.25 -4.25 6.93
C ASN A 45 -4.11 -2.95 6.14
N GLU A 46 -3.27 -2.98 5.11
CA GLU A 46 -2.97 -1.80 4.30
C GLU A 46 -4.20 -1.31 3.54
N ALA A 47 -5.02 -2.23 3.02
CA ALA A 47 -6.22 -1.90 2.27
C ALA A 47 -7.24 -1.15 3.14
N GLU A 48 -7.48 -1.62 4.36
CA GLU A 48 -8.39 -0.97 5.31
C GLU A 48 -7.87 0.42 5.72
N TRP A 49 -6.56 0.53 5.97
CA TRP A 49 -5.96 1.82 6.29
C TRP A 49 -6.07 2.80 5.13
N ARG A 50 -5.78 2.36 3.91
CA ARG A 50 -5.85 3.18 2.69
C ARG A 50 -7.27 3.68 2.47
N GLU A 51 -8.27 2.81 2.60
CA GLU A 51 -9.68 3.18 2.49
C GLU A 51 -10.06 4.25 3.51
N LYS A 52 -9.64 4.07 4.77
CA LYS A 52 -9.90 5.04 5.85
C LYS A 52 -9.28 6.41 5.56
N GLU A 53 -8.07 6.48 5.02
CA GLU A 53 -7.45 7.76 4.64
C GLU A 53 -8.15 8.39 3.42
N MET A 54 -8.60 7.56 2.47
CA MET A 54 -9.34 8.03 1.30
C MET A 54 -10.70 8.61 1.67
N GLU A 55 -11.39 8.00 2.64
CA GLU A 55 -12.64 8.50 3.21
C GLU A 55 -12.43 9.86 3.91
N LYS A 56 -11.34 10.01 4.67
CA LYS A 56 -10.99 11.31 5.29
C LYS A 56 -10.77 12.38 4.24
N LEU A 57 -10.01 12.08 3.19
CA LEU A 57 -9.78 13.01 2.09
C LEU A 57 -11.11 13.40 1.41
N ALA A 58 -11.95 12.41 1.10
CA ALA A 58 -13.25 12.64 0.49
C ALA A 58 -14.14 13.53 1.38
N LYS A 59 -14.11 13.33 2.70
CA LYS A 59 -14.80 14.17 3.67
C LYS A 59 -14.29 15.61 3.62
N THR A 60 -12.97 15.81 3.70
CA THR A 60 -12.37 17.15 3.64
C THR A 60 -12.72 17.87 2.34
N VAL A 61 -12.69 17.17 1.21
CA VAL A 61 -13.08 17.73 -0.09
C VAL A 61 -14.55 18.16 -0.07
N LYS A 62 -15.46 17.29 0.38
CA LYS A 62 -16.91 17.60 0.44
C LYS A 62 -17.23 18.79 1.35
N GLU A 63 -16.48 18.96 2.43
CA GLU A 63 -16.69 20.06 3.39
C GLU A 63 -16.17 21.41 2.88
N ASN A 64 -15.23 21.41 1.93
CA ASN A 64 -14.51 22.63 1.51
C ASN A 64 -14.73 23.00 0.04
N ILE A 65 -15.42 22.17 -0.75
CA ILE A 65 -15.68 22.40 -2.17
C ILE A 65 -17.19 22.36 -2.43
N ASP A 66 -17.67 23.28 -3.27
CA ASP A 66 -19.04 23.26 -3.79
C ASP A 66 -19.22 22.09 -4.78
N MET A 67 -19.68 20.96 -4.23
CA MET A 67 -19.87 19.73 -5.00
C MET A 67 -21.00 19.84 -6.03
N GLU A 68 -21.99 20.70 -5.82
CA GLU A 68 -23.08 20.91 -6.79
C GLU A 68 -22.55 21.64 -8.03
N LYS A 69 -21.72 22.66 -7.83
CA LYS A 69 -21.04 23.34 -8.94
C LYS A 69 -20.14 22.40 -9.75
N ILE A 70 -19.37 21.53 -9.08
CA ILE A 70 -18.52 20.52 -9.75
C ILE A 70 -19.38 19.52 -10.54
N ARG A 71 -20.47 19.01 -9.95
CA ARG A 71 -21.41 18.12 -10.65
C ARG A 71 -22.03 18.79 -11.88
N GLY A 72 -22.38 20.06 -11.78
CA GLY A 72 -22.87 20.85 -12.91
C GLY A 72 -21.87 20.96 -14.06
N MET A 73 -20.57 21.02 -13.78
CA MET A 73 -19.52 21.05 -14.81
C MET A 73 -19.28 19.68 -15.48
N LEU A 74 -19.44 18.58 -14.75
CA LEU A 74 -19.24 17.22 -15.28
C LEU A 74 -20.39 16.73 -16.16
N ASN A 75 -21.59 17.28 -15.96
CA ASN A 75 -22.82 16.91 -16.68
C ASN A 75 -23.13 17.87 -17.85
N ALA A 76 -22.19 18.74 -18.23
CA ALA A 76 -22.26 19.64 -19.38
C ALA A 76 -21.60 19.00 -20.61
#